data_AF-A0A9P1G7D9-F1
#
_entry.id   AF-A0A9P1G7D9-F1
#
_cell.length_a   1.000
_cell.length_b   1.000
_cell.length_c   1.000
_cell.angle_alpha   90.00
_cell.angle_beta   90.00
_cell.angle_gamma   90.00
#
_symmetry.space_group_name_H-M   'P 1'
#
loop_
_entity.id
_entity.type
_entity.pdbx_description
1 polymer ?
#
loop_
_entity_poly.entity_id
_entity_poly.type
_entity_poly.pdbx_seq_one_letter_code
_entity_poly.pdbx_strand_id
1 'polypeptide(L)'
;MGLSNMDSQLTAKLQELLANNSELSYRQVHEKLQSEEAFKEVGFKKVQKLMRDLKGDGHEGYSNDNEKFDKVEVPSPLPQGPQEVEICISRPDISQKFGMMIDIEPNFGGGHRISEIREGGLVEAWNREHPDNAIQVNDILISVNGKITFDEMMEQFKSELSCQLRRKAMEGLKVDDSEAKKEASEWERRRARVTAALVPGLKKIIDSEFGAGAGDRLGRIEKMYHRVGSNDIFKEELPSGSRLAPGYVENLTPVAPFHDVKDHPWCAELQKHWKGIRQELKRNLDESLWTAGAYQKSNEAYGKDWKIMGVLTEDSWQDEKRFKVTTGALKELKGLVPQFLGSASLLVVD
;
A
#
# COMPACT_ATOMS: atom_id res chain seq x y z
N MET A 1 5.04 20.33 -35.87
CA MET A 1 5.97 19.51 -36.70
C MET A 1 7.27 19.11 -36.00
N GLY A 2 7.54 19.47 -34.73
CA GLY A 2 8.83 19.16 -34.07
C GLY A 2 8.99 17.76 -33.45
N LEU A 3 7.89 17.13 -33.00
CA LEU A 3 7.97 15.84 -32.25
C LEU A 3 8.42 14.66 -33.13
N SER A 4 8.04 14.64 -34.41
CA SER A 4 8.42 13.58 -35.35
C SER A 4 9.91 13.57 -35.70
N ASN A 5 10.62 14.69 -35.50
CA ASN A 5 12.06 14.77 -35.80
C ASN A 5 12.90 14.17 -34.65
N MET A 6 12.48 14.39 -33.40
CA MET A 6 13.20 13.91 -32.22
C MET A 6 13.16 12.38 -32.11
N ASP A 7 12.05 11.74 -32.45
CA ASP A 7 11.91 10.28 -32.38
C ASP A 7 12.78 9.57 -33.43
N SER A 8 12.88 10.15 -34.63
CA SER A 8 13.78 9.67 -35.68
C SER A 8 15.25 9.80 -35.28
N GLN A 9 15.64 10.93 -34.69
CA GLN A 9 17.01 11.16 -34.19
C GLN A 9 17.36 10.21 -33.04
N LEU A 10 16.45 10.02 -32.10
CA LEU A 10 16.62 9.09 -30.98
C LEU A 10 16.75 7.64 -31.48
N THR A 11 15.91 7.24 -32.44
CA THR A 11 15.97 5.88 -33.03
C THR A 11 17.30 5.64 -33.74
N ALA A 12 17.77 6.60 -34.54
CA ALA A 12 19.08 6.51 -35.20
C ALA A 12 20.23 6.41 -34.19
N LYS A 13 20.17 7.17 -33.10
CA LYS A 13 21.18 7.13 -32.03
C LYS A 13 21.18 5.78 -31.29
N LEU A 14 19.99 5.23 -31.02
CA LEU A 14 19.87 3.91 -30.39
C LEU A 14 20.45 2.80 -31.28
N GLN A 15 20.22 2.87 -32.59
CA GLN A 15 20.83 1.94 -33.56
C GLN A 15 22.36 2.05 -33.57
N GLU A 16 22.92 3.27 -33.54
CA GLU A 16 24.37 3.51 -33.46
C GLU A 16 24.97 2.89 -32.17
N LEU A 17 24.35 3.13 -31.02
CA LEU A 17 24.82 2.60 -29.74
C LEU A 17 24.79 1.06 -29.69
N LEU A 18 23.73 0.46 -30.24
CA LEU A 18 23.57 -0.99 -30.30
C LEU A 18 24.50 -1.66 -31.34
N ALA A 19 24.80 -0.99 -32.45
CA ALA A 19 25.76 -1.47 -33.44
C ALA A 19 27.19 -1.50 -32.87
N ASN A 20 27.54 -0.52 -32.03
CA ASN A 20 28.85 -0.45 -31.39
C ASN A 20 28.99 -1.42 -30.20
N ASN A 21 27.89 -1.79 -29.54
CA ASN A 21 27.88 -2.76 -28.44
C ASN A 21 26.47 -3.37 -28.24
N SER A 22 26.28 -4.59 -28.75
CA SER A 22 24.99 -5.30 -28.69
C SER A 22 24.56 -5.72 -27.28
N GLU A 23 25.50 -5.82 -26.34
CA GLU A 23 25.31 -6.28 -24.96
C GLU A 23 24.87 -5.16 -23.99
N LEU A 24 24.69 -3.92 -24.47
CA LEU A 24 24.26 -2.83 -23.60
C LEU A 24 22.86 -3.07 -23.03
N SER A 25 22.76 -3.00 -21.70
CA SER A 25 21.49 -2.97 -20.98
C SER A 25 20.74 -1.66 -21.22
N TYR A 26 19.41 -1.67 -21.04
CA TYR A 26 18.58 -0.47 -21.19
C TYR A 26 19.07 0.72 -20.34
N ARG A 27 19.57 0.46 -19.12
CA ARG A 27 20.08 1.49 -18.21
C ARG A 27 21.38 2.13 -18.72
N GLN A 28 22.30 1.32 -19.24
CA GLN A 28 23.55 1.83 -19.80
C GLN A 28 23.31 2.65 -21.07
N VAL A 29 22.35 2.26 -21.91
CA VAL A 29 21.96 3.05 -23.08
C VAL A 29 21.33 4.38 -22.66
N HIS A 30 20.45 4.37 -21.66
CA HIS A 30 19.85 5.60 -21.13
C HIS A 30 20.90 6.54 -20.52
N GLU A 31 21.83 6.03 -19.70
CA GLU A 31 22.93 6.84 -19.14
C GLU A 31 23.82 7.45 -20.23
N LYS A 32 24.09 6.73 -21.32
CA LYS A 32 24.81 7.27 -22.48
C LYS A 32 24.03 8.37 -23.19
N LEU A 33 22.73 8.19 -23.40
CA LEU A 33 21.87 9.22 -23.99
C LEU A 33 21.79 10.48 -23.11
N GLN A 34 21.76 10.32 -21.79
CA GLN A 34 21.74 11.43 -20.84
C GLN A 34 23.01 12.27 -20.84
N SER A 35 24.12 11.75 -21.37
CA SER A 35 25.36 12.52 -21.56
C SER A 35 25.33 13.43 -22.81
N GLU A 36 24.35 13.25 -23.70
CA GLU A 36 24.16 14.06 -24.89
C GLU A 36 23.02 15.07 -24.66
N GLU A 37 23.32 16.37 -24.79
CA GLU A 37 22.38 17.45 -24.46
C GLU A 37 21.06 17.35 -25.28
N ALA A 38 21.12 16.79 -26.49
CA ALA A 38 19.95 16.58 -27.34
C ALA A 38 18.95 15.54 -26.78
N PHE A 39 19.37 14.66 -25.86
CA PHE A 39 18.57 13.54 -25.34
C PHE A 39 18.38 13.56 -23.82
N LYS A 40 18.82 14.62 -23.14
CA LYS A 40 18.73 14.78 -21.68
C LYS A 40 17.30 14.69 -21.14
N GLU A 41 16.34 15.21 -21.90
CA GLU A 41 14.91 15.16 -21.54
C GLU A 41 14.22 13.83 -21.91
N VAL A 42 14.94 12.87 -22.50
CA VAL A 42 14.37 11.58 -22.89
C VAL A 42 14.21 10.68 -21.65
N GLY A 43 12.96 10.42 -21.26
CA GLY A 43 12.64 9.51 -20.17
C GLY A 43 13.00 8.05 -20.45
N PHE A 44 13.42 7.32 -19.41
CA PHE A 44 13.85 5.92 -19.46
C PHE A 44 12.85 4.97 -20.15
N LYS A 45 11.54 5.14 -19.88
CA LYS A 45 10.48 4.30 -20.49
C LYS A 45 10.44 4.41 -22.02
N LYS A 46 10.73 5.59 -22.56
CA LYS A 46 10.74 5.83 -24.02
C LYS A 46 11.91 5.12 -24.69
N VAL A 47 13.10 5.17 -24.06
CA VAL A 47 14.29 4.41 -24.49
C VAL A 47 14.02 2.91 -24.45
N GLN A 48 13.43 2.41 -23.36
CA GLN A 48 13.10 1.00 -23.21
C GLN A 48 12.14 0.50 -24.29
N LYS A 49 11.11 1.30 -24.64
CA LYS A 49 10.17 0.98 -25.70
C LYS A 49 10.88 0.88 -27.06
N LEU A 50 11.60 1.91 -27.47
CA LEU A 50 12.27 1.95 -28.79
C LEU A 50 13.34 0.87 -28.93
N MET A 51 14.10 0.58 -27.87
CA MET A 51 15.08 -0.50 -27.89
C MET A 51 14.44 -1.89 -28.04
N ARG A 52 13.25 -2.11 -27.48
CA ARG A 52 12.50 -3.36 -27.66
C ARG A 52 12.07 -3.53 -29.11
N ASP A 53 11.57 -2.46 -29.71
CA ASP A 53 11.18 -2.43 -31.13
C ASP A 53 12.39 -2.69 -32.03
N LEU A 54 13.56 -2.10 -31.72
CA LEU A 54 14.80 -2.28 -32.48
C LEU A 54 15.45 -3.66 -32.35
N LYS A 55 15.36 -4.31 -31.17
CA LYS A 55 15.95 -5.64 -30.96
C LYS A 55 15.15 -6.77 -31.61
N GLY A 56 13.96 -6.48 -32.16
CA GLY A 56 13.08 -7.51 -32.67
C GLY A 56 12.49 -8.39 -31.57
N ASP A 57 12.64 -8.01 -30.30
CA ASP A 57 11.95 -8.63 -29.15
C ASP A 57 10.46 -8.24 -29.10
N GLY A 58 9.96 -7.63 -30.19
CA GLY A 58 8.55 -7.44 -30.43
C GLY A 58 7.84 -8.78 -30.39
N HIS A 59 7.04 -8.97 -29.36
CA HIS A 59 6.07 -10.05 -29.25
C HIS A 59 5.25 -10.15 -30.56
N GLU A 60 5.61 -11.09 -31.44
CA GLU A 60 4.70 -11.67 -32.45
C GLU A 60 3.59 -12.54 -31.80
N GLY A 61 3.41 -12.44 -30.49
CA GLY A 61 2.48 -13.28 -29.72
C GLY A 61 1.16 -12.63 -29.29
N TYR A 62 0.86 -11.41 -29.73
CA TYR A 62 -0.48 -10.83 -29.59
C TYR A 62 -1.04 -10.47 -30.97
N SER A 63 -1.26 -11.51 -31.79
CA SER A 63 -2.26 -11.42 -32.85
C SER A 63 -3.62 -11.29 -32.18
N ASN A 64 -4.26 -10.16 -32.42
CA ASN A 64 -5.66 -9.94 -32.08
C ASN A 64 -6.48 -10.70 -33.15
N ASP A 65 -6.64 -12.01 -32.98
CA ASP A 65 -7.59 -12.80 -33.77
C ASP A 65 -9.01 -12.42 -33.36
N ASN A 66 -9.49 -11.30 -33.89
CA ASN A 66 -10.88 -10.86 -33.79
C ASN A 66 -11.38 -10.36 -35.16
N GLU A 67 -10.99 -11.04 -36.24
CA GLU A 67 -11.62 -10.92 -37.54
C GLU A 67 -12.20 -12.26 -37.99
N LYS A 68 -13.42 -12.55 -37.52
CA LYS A 68 -14.43 -13.30 -38.27
C LYS A 68 -15.79 -13.25 -37.56
N PHE A 69 -16.54 -12.18 -37.81
CA PHE A 69 -18.00 -12.23 -37.74
C PHE A 69 -18.59 -11.34 -38.84
N ASP A 70 -18.83 -11.95 -40.00
CA ASP A 70 -19.84 -11.48 -40.93
C ASP A 70 -21.22 -11.82 -40.33
N LYS A 71 -21.93 -10.80 -39.88
CA LYS A 71 -23.39 -10.70 -39.95
C LYS A 71 -23.79 -9.24 -39.68
N VAL A 72 -24.28 -8.58 -40.73
CA VAL A 72 -24.85 -7.23 -40.66
C VAL A 72 -26.14 -7.30 -39.84
N GLU A 73 -26.03 -7.06 -38.54
CA GLU A 73 -27.14 -6.63 -37.70
C GLU A 73 -27.23 -5.10 -37.76
N VAL A 74 -28.46 -4.63 -37.95
CA VAL A 74 -28.85 -3.22 -37.99
C VAL A 74 -28.29 -2.51 -36.76
N PRO A 75 -27.68 -1.32 -36.88
CA PRO A 75 -27.01 -0.66 -35.76
C PRO A 75 -28.00 -0.38 -34.62
N SER A 76 -27.75 -1.00 -33.47
CA SER A 76 -28.31 -0.56 -32.19
C SER A 76 -28.05 0.94 -32.02
N PRO A 77 -29.03 1.71 -31.52
CA PRO A 77 -28.84 3.14 -31.29
C PRO A 77 -27.57 3.34 -30.46
N LEU A 78 -26.71 4.27 -30.92
CA LEU A 78 -25.46 4.62 -30.25
C LEU A 78 -25.74 4.80 -28.74
N PRO A 79 -24.91 4.22 -27.86
CA PRO A 79 -25.09 4.38 -26.42
C PRO A 79 -25.20 5.87 -26.11
N GLN A 80 -26.35 6.27 -25.55
CA GLN A 80 -26.58 7.63 -25.12
C GLN A 80 -25.48 7.95 -24.11
N GLY A 81 -24.67 8.97 -24.40
CA GLY A 81 -23.57 9.35 -23.52
C GLY A 81 -24.06 9.63 -22.09
N PRO A 82 -23.15 9.66 -21.10
CA PRO A 82 -23.53 9.86 -19.71
C PRO A 82 -24.37 11.12 -19.56
N GLN A 83 -25.58 10.97 -19.02
CA GLN A 83 -26.51 12.09 -18.89
C GLN A 83 -25.99 13.08 -17.84
N GLU A 84 -25.97 14.36 -18.20
CA GLU A 84 -25.74 15.45 -17.24
C GLU A 84 -27.01 15.64 -16.41
N VAL A 85 -26.85 15.71 -15.09
CA VAL A 85 -27.95 15.89 -14.14
C VAL A 85 -27.71 17.17 -13.36
N GLU A 86 -28.78 17.95 -13.19
CA GLU A 86 -28.76 19.19 -12.40
C GLU A 86 -29.41 18.95 -11.03
N ILE A 87 -28.68 19.29 -9.97
CA ILE A 87 -29.02 19.00 -8.57
C ILE A 87 -29.02 20.30 -7.79
N CYS A 88 -30.00 20.52 -6.92
CA CYS A 88 -30.03 21.68 -6.03
C CYS A 88 -29.80 21.22 -4.58
N ILE A 89 -28.77 21.77 -3.93
CA ILE A 89 -28.48 21.52 -2.50
C ILE A 89 -28.52 22.86 -1.78
N SER A 90 -29.21 22.89 -0.64
CA SER A 90 -29.32 24.08 0.22
C SER A 90 -28.76 23.80 1.61
N ARG A 91 -28.33 24.87 2.27
CA ARG A 91 -27.82 24.88 3.64
C ARG A 91 -28.52 25.95 4.47
N PRO A 92 -28.73 25.72 5.78
CA PRO A 92 -29.38 26.68 6.67
C PRO A 92 -28.57 27.97 6.83
N ASP A 93 -27.23 27.86 6.81
CA ASP A 93 -26.32 28.99 6.97
C ASP A 93 -24.96 28.75 6.30
N ILE A 94 -24.20 29.83 6.09
CA ILE A 94 -22.91 29.79 5.37
C ILE A 94 -21.77 29.08 6.13
N SER A 95 -21.93 28.82 7.44
CA SER A 95 -20.92 28.12 8.24
C SER A 95 -20.95 26.62 8.00
N GLN A 96 -22.12 26.07 7.64
CA GLN A 96 -22.23 24.67 7.27
C GLN A 96 -21.63 24.44 5.88
N LYS A 97 -20.67 23.52 5.78
CA LYS A 97 -20.05 23.14 4.49
C LYS A 97 -20.92 22.11 3.77
N PHE A 98 -20.87 22.11 2.44
CA PHE A 98 -21.58 21.11 1.62
C PHE A 98 -21.09 19.67 1.84
N GLY A 99 -19.83 19.49 2.29
CA GLY A 99 -19.30 18.17 2.64
C GLY A 99 -18.83 17.35 1.43
N MET A 100 -18.41 17.99 0.36
CA MET A 100 -17.69 17.35 -0.76
C MET A 100 -16.33 18.02 -0.98
N MET A 101 -15.37 17.26 -1.53
CA MET A 101 -14.09 17.75 -2.02
C MET A 101 -14.04 17.56 -3.54
N ILE A 102 -13.55 18.57 -4.26
CA ILE A 102 -13.32 18.49 -5.70
C ILE A 102 -11.84 18.75 -6.00
N ASP A 103 -11.33 18.09 -7.03
CA ASP A 103 -9.94 18.25 -7.47
C ASP A 103 -9.74 19.60 -8.15
N ILE A 104 -8.55 20.21 -7.94
CA ILE A 104 -8.20 21.51 -8.52
C ILE A 104 -8.02 21.41 -10.03
N GLU A 105 -7.41 20.30 -10.49
CA GLU A 105 -7.16 20.07 -11.91
C GLU A 105 -8.43 19.61 -12.61
N PRO A 106 -8.84 20.27 -13.71
CA PRO A 106 -10.00 19.85 -14.46
C PRO A 106 -9.75 18.52 -15.17
N ASN A 107 -10.78 17.67 -15.24
CA ASN A 107 -10.68 16.41 -15.96
C ASN A 107 -10.71 16.63 -17.49
N PHE A 108 -10.23 15.66 -18.27
CA PHE A 108 -10.09 15.74 -19.74
C PHE A 108 -11.43 15.97 -20.48
N GLY A 109 -12.56 15.78 -19.81
CA GLY A 109 -13.92 16.04 -20.30
C GLY A 109 -14.56 17.34 -19.83
N GLY A 110 -13.79 18.23 -19.19
CA GLY A 110 -14.31 19.42 -18.49
C GLY A 110 -14.80 19.10 -17.08
N GLY A 111 -14.90 20.14 -16.23
CA GLY A 111 -15.31 20.02 -14.84
C GLY A 111 -14.24 19.46 -13.90
N HIS A 112 -14.61 19.33 -12.62
CA HIS A 112 -13.75 18.91 -11.52
C HIS A 112 -14.23 17.58 -10.94
N ARG A 113 -13.31 16.64 -10.72
CA ARG A 113 -13.66 15.34 -10.13
C ARG A 113 -13.97 15.49 -8.65
N ILE A 114 -15.03 14.86 -8.18
CA ILE A 114 -15.36 14.75 -6.76
C ILE A 114 -14.45 13.67 -6.14
N SER A 115 -13.51 14.06 -5.30
CA SER A 115 -12.53 13.14 -4.68
C SER A 115 -12.98 12.58 -3.34
N GLU A 116 -13.86 13.28 -2.63
CA GLU A 116 -14.33 12.85 -1.31
C GLU A 116 -15.74 13.37 -1.03
N ILE A 117 -16.55 12.56 -0.35
CA ILE A 117 -17.81 12.99 0.26
C ILE A 117 -17.67 12.70 1.75
N ARG A 118 -17.79 13.74 2.58
CA ARG A 118 -17.59 13.65 4.03
C ARG A 118 -18.84 13.13 4.72
N GLU A 119 -18.63 12.17 5.62
CA GLU A 119 -19.68 11.64 6.50
C GLU A 119 -20.31 12.77 7.33
N GLY A 120 -21.64 12.78 7.43
CA GLY A 120 -22.41 13.85 8.08
C GLY A 120 -22.50 15.15 7.28
N GLY A 121 -21.97 15.21 6.06
CA GLY A 121 -22.08 16.36 5.16
C GLY A 121 -23.46 16.53 4.51
N LEU A 122 -23.75 17.73 4.00
CA LEU A 122 -25.02 18.02 3.31
C LEU A 122 -25.20 17.18 2.04
N VAL A 123 -24.13 16.93 1.30
CA VAL A 123 -24.15 16.06 0.13
C VAL A 123 -24.54 14.62 0.50
N GLU A 124 -24.02 14.09 1.62
CA GLU A 124 -24.40 12.75 2.09
C GLU A 124 -25.89 12.71 2.51
N ALA A 125 -26.34 13.72 3.24
CA ALA A 125 -27.75 13.84 3.62
C ALA A 125 -28.66 13.90 2.39
N TRP A 126 -28.30 14.73 1.40
CA TRP A 126 -29.02 14.84 0.13
C TRP A 126 -29.04 13.52 -0.64
N ASN A 127 -27.91 12.80 -0.71
CA ASN A 127 -27.80 11.49 -1.36
C ASN A 127 -28.74 10.45 -0.74
N ARG A 128 -28.93 10.48 0.58
CA ARG A 128 -29.84 9.56 1.29
C ARG A 128 -31.29 9.77 0.91
N GLU A 129 -31.67 11.02 0.63
CA GLU A 129 -33.02 11.38 0.18
C GLU A 129 -33.22 11.16 -1.32
N HIS A 130 -32.14 11.14 -2.12
CA HIS A 130 -32.17 11.06 -3.57
C HIS A 130 -31.25 9.95 -4.11
N PRO A 131 -31.51 8.66 -3.80
CA PRO A 131 -30.61 7.55 -4.15
C PRO A 131 -30.38 7.40 -5.66
N ASP A 132 -31.39 7.68 -6.48
CA ASP A 132 -31.30 7.55 -7.95
C ASP A 132 -30.39 8.61 -8.59
N ASN A 133 -30.20 9.74 -7.90
CA ASN A 133 -29.40 10.86 -8.37
C ASN A 133 -28.18 11.12 -7.48
N ALA A 134 -27.82 10.17 -6.62
CA ALA A 134 -26.75 10.32 -5.65
C ALA A 134 -25.46 10.81 -6.31
N ILE A 135 -24.87 11.83 -5.71
CA ILE A 135 -23.54 12.33 -6.04
C ILE A 135 -22.53 11.33 -5.50
N GLN A 136 -21.67 10.78 -6.35
CA GLN A 136 -20.70 9.77 -5.94
C GLN A 136 -19.26 10.28 -6.03
N VAL A 137 -18.35 9.64 -5.27
CA VAL A 137 -16.92 9.82 -5.49
C VAL A 137 -16.60 9.40 -6.93
N ASN A 138 -15.77 10.20 -7.61
CA ASN A 138 -15.45 10.16 -9.04
C ASN A 138 -16.48 10.77 -9.99
N ASP A 139 -17.64 11.23 -9.54
CA ASP A 139 -18.49 12.06 -10.41
C ASP A 139 -17.75 13.32 -10.84
N ILE A 140 -18.11 13.85 -12.02
CA ILE A 140 -17.51 15.07 -12.56
C ILE A 140 -18.48 16.23 -12.36
N LEU A 141 -18.07 17.18 -11.53
CA LEU A 141 -18.79 18.42 -11.30
C LEU A 141 -18.47 19.41 -12.43
N ILE A 142 -19.44 19.64 -13.31
CA ILE A 142 -19.30 20.49 -14.50
C ILE A 142 -19.47 21.96 -14.13
N SER A 143 -20.46 22.29 -13.30
CA SER A 143 -20.69 23.68 -12.87
C SER A 143 -21.40 23.80 -11.53
N VAL A 144 -21.22 24.95 -10.89
CA VAL A 144 -21.95 25.39 -9.68
C VAL A 144 -22.56 26.75 -9.97
N ASN A 145 -23.89 26.86 -9.97
CA ASN A 145 -24.61 28.09 -10.34
C ASN A 145 -24.14 28.67 -11.70
N GLY A 146 -23.85 27.79 -12.65
CA GLY A 146 -23.35 28.17 -13.99
C GLY A 146 -21.85 28.54 -14.04
N LYS A 147 -21.14 28.53 -12.91
CA LYS A 147 -19.68 28.75 -12.85
C LYS A 147 -18.92 27.46 -13.11
N ILE A 148 -17.90 27.55 -13.97
CA ILE A 148 -17.18 26.37 -14.52
C ILE A 148 -15.71 26.30 -14.09
N THR A 149 -15.15 27.38 -13.56
CA THR A 149 -13.77 27.39 -13.07
C THR A 149 -13.72 27.04 -11.59
N PHE A 150 -12.66 26.36 -11.14
CA PHE A 150 -12.50 25.96 -9.76
C PHE A 150 -12.71 27.12 -8.77
N ASP A 151 -12.02 28.25 -9.01
CA ASP A 151 -12.07 29.40 -8.10
C ASP A 151 -13.47 30.00 -8.00
N GLU A 152 -14.18 30.11 -9.14
CA GLU A 152 -15.56 30.60 -9.13
C GLU A 152 -16.52 29.61 -8.46
N MET A 153 -16.38 28.30 -8.70
CA MET A 153 -17.19 27.28 -8.01
C MET A 153 -16.97 27.32 -6.50
N MET A 154 -15.72 27.44 -6.06
CA MET A 154 -15.36 27.52 -4.65
C MET A 154 -15.91 28.80 -4.00
N GLU A 155 -15.97 29.90 -4.74
CA GLU A 155 -16.62 31.12 -4.25
C GLU A 155 -18.12 30.93 -4.08
N GLN A 156 -18.79 30.27 -5.03
CA GLN A 156 -20.22 29.93 -4.90
C GLN A 156 -20.49 29.05 -3.67
N PHE A 157 -19.66 28.03 -3.43
CA PHE A 157 -19.78 27.19 -2.23
C PHE A 157 -19.57 27.96 -0.92
N LYS A 158 -18.81 29.07 -0.93
CA LYS A 158 -18.59 29.91 0.25
C LYS A 158 -19.73 30.89 0.46
N SER A 159 -20.19 31.57 -0.59
CA SER A 159 -21.13 32.69 -0.50
C SER A 159 -22.59 32.26 -0.47
N GLU A 160 -22.96 31.19 -1.18
CA GLU A 160 -24.37 30.89 -1.44
C GLU A 160 -24.96 29.94 -0.39
N LEU A 161 -26.23 30.14 -0.07
CA LEU A 161 -27.02 29.20 0.75
C LEU A 161 -27.61 28.07 -0.09
N SER A 162 -27.69 28.24 -1.41
CA SER A 162 -28.22 27.25 -2.34
C SER A 162 -27.32 27.15 -3.57
N CYS A 163 -26.91 25.94 -3.91
CA CYS A 163 -26.07 25.67 -5.06
C CYS A 163 -26.77 24.71 -6.03
N GLN A 164 -26.89 25.14 -7.28
CA GLN A 164 -27.29 24.32 -8.41
C GLN A 164 -26.03 23.70 -9.03
N LEU A 165 -25.89 22.39 -8.85
CA LEU A 165 -24.77 21.58 -9.29
C LEU A 165 -25.14 20.91 -10.61
N ARG A 166 -24.35 21.12 -11.65
CA ARG A 166 -24.41 20.30 -12.86
C ARG A 166 -23.34 19.23 -12.77
N ARG A 167 -23.75 17.97 -12.64
CA ARG A 167 -22.82 16.84 -12.60
C ARG A 167 -22.98 15.95 -13.80
N LYS A 168 -21.90 15.26 -14.15
CA LYS A 168 -21.89 14.16 -15.09
C LYS A 168 -21.51 12.91 -14.31
N ALA A 169 -22.44 11.95 -14.26
CA ALA A 169 -22.17 10.66 -13.63
C ALA A 169 -20.99 10.01 -14.36
N MET A 170 -19.95 9.62 -13.62
CA MET A 170 -18.94 8.78 -14.21
C MET A 170 -19.49 7.36 -14.16
N GLU A 171 -20.08 6.88 -15.26
CA GLU A 171 -20.45 5.46 -15.39
C GLU A 171 -19.22 4.65 -15.00
N GLY A 172 -19.33 3.94 -13.88
CA GLY A 172 -18.19 3.43 -13.13
C GLY A 172 -17.12 2.94 -14.07
N LEU A 173 -16.06 3.74 -14.22
CA LEU A 173 -14.77 3.23 -14.60
C LEU A 173 -14.53 2.17 -13.54
N LYS A 174 -14.88 0.92 -13.87
CA LYS A 174 -14.38 -0.23 -13.15
C LYS A 174 -12.89 0.03 -13.18
N VAL A 175 -12.35 0.51 -12.06
CA VAL A 175 -10.92 0.65 -11.92
C VAL A 175 -10.45 -0.73 -12.30
N ASP A 176 -9.79 -0.82 -13.45
CA ASP A 176 -9.36 -2.10 -13.98
C ASP A 176 -8.16 -2.51 -13.14
N ASP A 177 -8.44 -2.87 -11.90
CA ASP A 177 -7.50 -3.43 -10.94
C ASP A 177 -7.01 -4.78 -11.47
N SER A 178 -7.41 -5.26 -12.65
CA SER A 178 -6.85 -6.48 -13.21
C SER A 178 -5.34 -6.36 -13.36
N GLU A 179 -4.81 -5.19 -13.74
CA GLU A 179 -3.37 -4.99 -13.86
C GLU A 179 -2.69 -4.95 -12.49
N ALA A 180 -3.24 -4.18 -11.53
CA ALA A 180 -2.72 -4.14 -10.16
C ALA A 180 -2.80 -5.49 -9.44
N LYS A 181 -3.90 -6.24 -9.61
CA LYS A 181 -4.08 -7.60 -9.07
C LYS A 181 -3.15 -8.60 -9.75
N LYS A 182 -2.93 -8.47 -11.06
CA LYS A 182 -1.99 -9.29 -11.80
C LYS A 182 -0.56 -9.01 -11.35
N GLU A 183 -0.18 -7.75 -11.20
CA GLU A 183 1.12 -7.34 -10.69
C GLU A 183 1.35 -7.84 -9.26
N ALA A 184 0.36 -7.69 -8.37
CA ALA A 184 0.42 -8.23 -7.01
C ALA A 184 0.58 -9.77 -7.01
N SER A 185 -0.16 -10.47 -7.87
CA SER A 185 -0.04 -11.93 -8.01
C SER A 185 1.32 -12.35 -8.58
N GLU A 186 1.85 -11.62 -9.56
CA GLU A 186 3.18 -11.87 -10.11
C GLU A 186 4.29 -11.59 -9.08
N TRP A 187 4.15 -10.53 -8.30
CA TRP A 187 5.05 -10.21 -7.20
C TRP A 187 5.09 -11.34 -6.17
N GLU A 188 3.93 -11.83 -5.73
CA GLU A 188 3.85 -12.98 -4.82
C GLU A 188 4.49 -14.24 -5.41
N ARG A 189 4.26 -14.53 -6.70
CA ARG A 189 4.93 -15.65 -7.39
C ARG A 189 6.45 -15.48 -7.45
N ARG A 190 6.95 -14.27 -7.66
CA ARG A 190 8.40 -13.98 -7.64
C ARG A 190 8.96 -14.19 -6.25
N ARG A 191 8.30 -13.66 -5.21
CA ARG A 191 8.69 -13.84 -3.81
C ARG A 191 8.75 -15.33 -3.44
N ALA A 192 7.71 -16.10 -3.77
CA ALA A 192 7.67 -17.54 -3.52
C ALA A 192 8.83 -18.30 -4.20
N ARG A 193 9.17 -17.97 -5.46
CA ARG A 193 10.31 -18.58 -6.17
C ARG A 193 11.65 -18.25 -5.51
N VAL A 194 11.86 -16.99 -5.11
CA VAL A 194 13.08 -16.57 -4.42
C VAL A 194 13.22 -17.29 -3.09
N THR A 195 12.15 -17.34 -2.28
CA THR A 195 12.13 -18.09 -1.02
C THR A 195 12.45 -19.56 -1.24
N ALA A 196 11.78 -20.23 -2.20
CA ALA A 196 12.02 -21.65 -2.49
C ALA A 196 13.46 -21.95 -2.94
N ALA A 197 14.13 -21.01 -3.62
CA ALA A 197 15.52 -21.17 -4.04
C ALA A 197 16.53 -20.97 -2.88
N LEU A 198 16.25 -20.04 -1.98
CA LEU A 198 17.17 -19.69 -0.88
C LEU A 198 17.08 -20.65 0.31
N VAL A 199 15.87 -21.17 0.60
CA VAL A 199 15.62 -21.99 1.79
C VAL A 199 16.52 -23.23 1.90
N PRO A 200 16.76 -24.03 0.83
CA PRO A 200 17.63 -25.21 0.95
C PRO A 200 19.08 -24.85 1.30
N GLY A 201 19.61 -23.76 0.75
CA GLY A 201 20.96 -23.27 1.08
C GLY A 201 21.04 -22.81 2.54
N LEU A 202 20.03 -22.08 2.98
CA LEU A 202 19.91 -21.61 4.36
C LEU A 202 19.81 -22.78 5.36
N LYS A 203 19.01 -23.80 5.06
CA LYS A 203 18.89 -25.03 5.88
C LYS A 203 20.25 -25.69 6.08
N LYS A 204 21.03 -25.85 5.02
CA LYS A 204 22.39 -26.44 5.09
C LYS A 204 23.34 -25.63 5.97
N ILE A 205 23.31 -24.30 5.88
CA ILE A 205 24.13 -23.41 6.71
C ILE A 205 23.74 -23.56 8.18
N ILE A 206 22.44 -23.60 8.49
CA ILE A 206 21.98 -23.81 9.87
C ILE A 206 22.40 -25.18 10.38
N ASP A 207 22.22 -26.24 9.61
CA ASP A 207 22.62 -27.59 10.02
C ASP A 207 24.13 -27.68 10.28
N SER A 208 24.96 -26.95 9.52
CA SER A 208 26.41 -26.92 9.76
C SER A 208 26.80 -26.15 11.01
N GLU A 209 26.11 -25.04 11.31
CA GLU A 209 26.44 -24.17 12.45
C GLU A 209 25.83 -24.66 13.78
N PHE A 210 24.62 -25.24 13.73
CA PHE A 210 23.83 -25.57 14.92
C PHE A 210 23.54 -27.06 15.10
N GLY A 211 24.11 -27.90 14.23
CA GLY A 211 23.97 -29.35 14.28
C GLY A 211 22.85 -29.90 13.41
N ALA A 212 22.95 -31.19 13.09
CA ALA A 212 22.02 -31.86 12.17
C ALA A 212 20.57 -31.79 12.67
N GLY A 213 19.66 -31.30 11.82
CA GLY A 213 18.24 -31.17 12.10
C GLY A 213 17.83 -29.78 12.62
N ALA A 214 18.79 -28.88 12.84
CA ALA A 214 18.48 -27.49 13.18
C ALA A 214 17.80 -26.77 12.00
N GLY A 215 18.18 -27.10 10.76
CA GLY A 215 17.57 -26.59 9.53
C GLY A 215 16.08 -26.97 9.39
N ASP A 216 15.64 -28.10 9.96
CA ASP A 216 14.24 -28.51 9.92
C ASP A 216 13.32 -27.54 10.70
N ARG A 217 13.86 -26.80 11.68
CA ARG A 217 13.13 -25.75 12.39
C ARG A 217 12.69 -24.62 11.43
N LEU A 218 13.45 -24.37 10.35
CA LEU A 218 13.05 -23.42 9.30
C LEU A 218 11.80 -23.89 8.53
N GLY A 219 11.55 -25.20 8.44
CA GLY A 219 10.37 -25.72 7.74
C GLY A 219 9.05 -25.19 8.34
N ARG A 220 9.03 -24.95 9.65
CA ARG A 220 7.88 -24.34 10.33
C ARG A 220 7.72 -22.86 9.97
N ILE A 221 8.83 -22.13 9.84
CA ILE A 221 8.86 -20.71 9.44
C ILE A 221 8.51 -20.55 7.96
N GLU A 222 8.95 -21.47 7.11
CA GLU A 222 8.60 -21.51 5.68
C GLU A 222 7.10 -21.65 5.49
N LYS A 223 6.48 -22.61 6.20
CA LYS A 223 5.01 -22.75 6.24
C LYS A 223 4.33 -21.49 6.75
N MET A 224 4.88 -20.86 7.79
CA MET A 224 4.35 -19.60 8.33
C MET A 224 4.35 -18.49 7.26
N TYR A 225 5.45 -18.28 6.53
CA TYR A 225 5.50 -17.28 5.44
C TYR A 225 4.54 -17.59 4.30
N HIS A 226 4.42 -18.86 3.92
CA HIS A 226 3.45 -19.28 2.91
C HIS A 226 2.03 -18.88 3.32
N ARG A 227 1.66 -19.09 4.59
CA ARG A 227 0.35 -18.70 5.14
C ARG A 227 0.12 -17.22 5.14
N VAL A 228 1.14 -16.43 5.54
CA VAL A 228 1.07 -14.97 5.45
C VAL A 228 0.80 -14.53 4.01
N GLY A 229 1.52 -15.10 3.04
CA GLY A 229 1.32 -14.80 1.62
C GLY A 229 -0.05 -15.24 1.07
N SER A 230 -0.63 -16.31 1.61
CA SER A 230 -1.96 -16.79 1.22
C SER A 230 -3.12 -16.20 2.02
N ASN A 231 -2.86 -15.25 2.93
CA ASN A 231 -3.83 -14.75 3.92
C ASN A 231 -4.52 -15.88 4.72
N ASP A 232 -3.80 -16.97 4.98
CA ASP A 232 -4.31 -18.05 5.81
C ASP A 232 -4.27 -17.62 7.28
N ILE A 233 -5.42 -17.67 7.93
CA ILE A 233 -5.62 -17.28 9.32
C ILE A 233 -5.94 -18.55 10.10
N PHE A 234 -5.10 -18.87 11.08
CA PHE A 234 -5.44 -19.93 12.03
C PHE A 234 -6.73 -19.57 12.74
N LYS A 235 -7.68 -20.49 12.76
CA LYS A 235 -8.93 -20.37 13.52
C LYS A 235 -9.11 -21.60 14.38
N GLU A 236 -9.32 -21.39 15.65
CA GLU A 236 -9.65 -22.45 16.60
C GLU A 236 -10.72 -21.96 17.56
N GLU A 237 -11.79 -22.73 17.69
CA GLU A 237 -12.88 -22.46 18.63
C GLU A 237 -12.58 -23.18 19.94
N LEU A 238 -12.39 -22.42 21.01
CA LEU A 238 -12.22 -22.94 22.37
C LEU A 238 -13.47 -22.62 23.20
N PRO A 239 -13.74 -23.36 24.28
CA PRO A 239 -14.82 -23.03 25.21
C PRO A 239 -14.74 -21.60 25.78
N SER A 240 -13.53 -21.03 25.84
CA SER A 240 -13.25 -19.67 26.32
C SER A 240 -13.30 -18.59 25.24
N GLY A 241 -13.61 -18.95 23.98
CA GLY A 241 -13.64 -18.05 22.82
C GLY A 241 -12.79 -18.53 21.65
N SER A 242 -12.83 -17.77 20.55
CA SER A 242 -12.10 -18.08 19.33
C SER A 242 -10.66 -17.55 19.36
N ARG A 243 -9.70 -18.36 18.92
CA ARG A 243 -8.31 -17.93 18.66
C ARG A 243 -8.12 -17.68 17.17
N LEU A 244 -7.66 -16.48 16.84
CA LEU A 244 -7.33 -16.05 15.48
C LEU A 244 -5.86 -15.61 15.42
N ALA A 245 -5.06 -16.25 14.58
CA ALA A 245 -3.64 -15.91 14.44
C ALA A 245 -3.21 -15.91 12.96
N PRO A 246 -2.94 -14.73 12.36
CA PRO A 246 -2.24 -14.68 11.08
C PRO A 246 -0.77 -15.05 11.28
N GLY A 247 -0.15 -15.71 10.29
CA GLY A 247 1.29 -16.02 10.34
C GLY A 247 1.69 -16.88 11.53
N TYR A 248 0.92 -17.92 11.84
CA TYR A 248 1.18 -18.82 12.96
C TYR A 248 2.21 -19.90 12.62
N VAL A 249 2.96 -20.32 13.64
CA VAL A 249 3.84 -21.48 13.60
C VAL A 249 3.11 -22.66 14.26
N GLU A 250 2.97 -23.79 13.55
CA GLU A 250 2.33 -25.00 14.10
C GLU A 250 3.08 -25.54 15.29
N ASN A 251 2.36 -26.18 16.22
CA ASN A 251 2.93 -26.90 17.36
C ASN A 251 3.80 -26.02 18.29
N LEU A 252 3.47 -24.73 18.40
CA LEU A 252 4.00 -23.92 19.49
C LEU A 252 3.31 -24.31 20.80
N THR A 253 4.08 -24.38 21.87
CA THR A 253 3.57 -24.61 23.23
C THR A 253 4.19 -23.58 24.17
N PRO A 254 3.42 -23.06 25.14
CA PRO A 254 2.00 -23.32 25.43
C PRO A 254 1.01 -22.67 24.45
N VAL A 255 -0.16 -23.30 24.23
CA VAL A 255 -1.26 -22.76 23.39
C VAL A 255 -2.39 -22.11 24.19
N ALA A 256 -2.34 -22.18 25.53
CA ALA A 256 -3.36 -21.64 26.40
C ALA A 256 -3.34 -20.09 26.42
N PRO A 257 -4.48 -19.41 26.62
CA PRO A 257 -4.52 -17.94 26.70
C PRO A 257 -3.88 -17.38 27.98
N PHE A 258 -3.73 -18.20 29.02
CA PHE A 258 -3.10 -17.84 30.28
C PHE A 258 -1.97 -18.82 30.59
N HIS A 259 -0.88 -18.30 31.13
CA HIS A 259 0.32 -19.07 31.45
C HIS A 259 0.68 -18.93 32.93
N ASP A 260 1.24 -19.99 33.51
CA ASP A 260 1.73 -19.94 34.89
C ASP A 260 3.11 -19.27 34.91
N VAL A 261 3.28 -18.34 35.84
CA VAL A 261 4.54 -17.59 36.05
C VAL A 261 5.71 -18.54 36.28
N LYS A 262 5.48 -19.70 36.91
CA LYS A 262 6.54 -20.69 37.22
C LYS A 262 7.15 -21.31 35.96
N ASP A 263 6.42 -21.34 34.85
CA ASP A 263 6.85 -21.94 33.58
C ASP A 263 7.69 -20.95 32.75
N HIS A 264 7.82 -19.71 33.22
CA HIS A 264 8.42 -18.60 32.50
C HIS A 264 9.44 -17.86 33.38
N PRO A 265 10.71 -18.28 33.40
CA PRO A 265 11.75 -17.72 34.27
C PRO A 265 11.94 -16.20 34.13
N TRP A 266 11.64 -15.64 32.95
CA TRP A 266 11.71 -14.21 32.68
C TRP A 266 10.73 -13.38 33.53
N CYS A 267 9.62 -13.96 33.99
CA CYS A 267 8.67 -13.27 34.87
C CYS A 267 9.31 -12.92 36.23
N ALA A 268 10.10 -13.83 36.80
CA ALA A 268 10.78 -13.61 38.08
C ALA A 268 11.81 -12.47 37.96
N GLU A 269 12.50 -12.39 36.83
CA GLU A 269 13.48 -11.33 36.58
C GLU A 269 12.79 -9.96 36.39
N LEU A 270 11.71 -9.89 35.61
CA LEU A 270 10.90 -8.67 35.51
C LEU A 270 10.32 -8.24 36.87
N GLN A 271 9.90 -9.20 37.69
CA GLN A 271 9.43 -8.95 39.05
C GLN A 271 10.55 -8.43 39.97
N LYS A 272 11.80 -8.85 39.79
CA LYS A 272 12.93 -8.30 40.55
C LYS A 272 13.13 -6.80 40.25
N HIS A 273 12.88 -6.37 39.00
CA HIS A 273 13.14 -5.01 38.54
C HIS A 273 11.92 -4.08 38.45
N TRP A 274 10.69 -4.56 38.72
CA TRP A 274 9.45 -3.82 38.42
C TRP A 274 9.38 -2.41 39.02
N LYS A 275 9.93 -2.21 40.23
CA LYS A 275 9.95 -0.90 40.89
C LYS A 275 10.83 0.09 40.14
N GLY A 276 11.99 -0.37 39.67
CA GLY A 276 12.92 0.44 38.87
C GLY A 276 12.32 0.83 37.53
N ILE A 277 11.76 -0.15 36.82
CA ILE A 277 11.06 0.05 35.53
C ILE A 277 9.92 1.08 35.71
N ARG A 278 9.07 0.91 36.73
CA ARG A 278 7.96 1.83 37.00
C ARG A 278 8.44 3.25 37.32
N GLN A 279 9.51 3.40 38.09
CA GLN A 279 10.05 4.71 38.43
C GLN A 279 10.67 5.40 37.21
N GLU A 280 11.40 4.65 36.37
CA GLU A 280 11.96 5.15 35.12
C GLU A 280 10.86 5.62 34.16
N LEU A 281 9.78 4.85 34.01
CA LEU A 281 8.64 5.24 33.19
C LEU A 281 7.98 6.55 33.69
N LYS A 282 7.77 6.68 35.00
CA LYS A 282 7.21 7.90 35.61
C LYS A 282 8.06 9.14 35.40
N ARG A 283 9.38 8.98 35.29
CA ARG A 283 10.30 10.10 35.00
C ARG A 283 10.29 10.50 33.53
N ASN A 284 9.76 9.66 32.65
CA ASN A 284 9.78 9.81 31.21
C ASN A 284 8.36 9.84 30.61
N LEU A 285 7.45 10.63 31.21
CA LEU A 285 6.07 10.82 30.72
C LEU A 285 5.96 11.89 29.62
N ASP A 286 7.03 12.10 28.86
CA ASP A 286 7.04 13.03 27.73
C ASP A 286 6.07 12.54 26.66
N GLU A 287 5.00 13.31 26.39
CA GLU A 287 3.94 12.92 25.45
C GLU A 287 4.45 12.60 24.05
N SER A 288 5.59 13.16 23.64
CA SER A 288 6.17 12.91 22.31
C SER A 288 6.68 11.48 22.12
N LEU A 289 6.93 10.74 23.20
CA LEU A 289 7.37 9.34 23.16
C LEU A 289 6.20 8.35 23.03
N TRP A 290 4.98 8.82 23.27
CA TRP A 290 3.80 7.98 23.31
C TRP A 290 3.07 8.05 21.98
N THR A 291 2.93 6.89 21.34
CA THR A 291 2.15 6.78 20.11
C THR A 291 0.73 6.30 20.45
N ALA A 292 -0.24 6.69 19.62
CA ALA A 292 -1.53 6.02 19.62
C ALA A 292 -1.31 4.52 19.36
N GLY A 293 -2.21 3.68 19.87
CA GLY A 293 -2.11 2.23 19.68
C GLY A 293 -1.95 1.81 18.21
N ALA A 294 -1.37 0.63 18.01
CA ALA A 294 -0.88 0.14 16.71
C ALA A 294 -1.95 0.02 15.60
N TYR A 295 -3.24 -0.10 15.96
CA TYR A 295 -4.32 -0.26 15.00
C TYR A 295 -5.55 0.57 15.42
N GLN A 296 -6.23 1.18 14.44
CA GLN A 296 -7.43 1.99 14.66
C GLN A 296 -8.49 1.25 15.48
N LYS A 297 -8.74 -0.03 15.15
CA LYS A 297 -9.68 -0.88 15.89
C LYS A 297 -9.31 -1.07 17.37
N SER A 298 -8.01 -1.11 17.68
CA SER A 298 -7.57 -1.17 19.07
C SER A 298 -7.83 0.16 19.79
N ASN A 299 -7.60 1.30 19.11
CA ASN A 299 -7.91 2.62 19.67
C ASN A 299 -9.41 2.81 19.91
N GLU A 300 -10.26 2.23 19.06
CA GLU A 300 -11.71 2.19 19.27
C GLU A 300 -12.09 1.37 20.51
N ALA A 301 -11.44 0.22 20.71
CA ALA A 301 -11.73 -0.69 21.83
C ALA A 301 -11.25 -0.15 23.19
N TYR A 302 -10.07 0.48 23.23
CA TYR A 302 -9.44 0.93 24.49
C TYR A 302 -9.65 2.43 24.78
N GLY A 303 -10.24 3.17 23.84
CA GLY A 303 -10.50 4.59 23.95
C GLY A 303 -9.41 5.48 23.36
N LYS A 304 -9.80 6.71 23.00
CA LYS A 304 -8.95 7.69 22.31
C LYS A 304 -7.67 8.10 23.06
N ASP A 305 -7.67 7.93 24.38
CA ASP A 305 -6.56 8.31 25.25
C ASP A 305 -5.57 7.15 25.49
N TRP A 306 -5.82 5.97 24.89
CA TRP A 306 -4.91 4.84 24.97
C TRP A 306 -3.65 5.10 24.16
N LYS A 307 -2.49 5.01 24.83
CA LYS A 307 -1.18 5.22 24.21
C LYS A 307 -0.23 4.09 24.60
N ILE A 308 0.73 3.83 23.73
CA ILE A 308 1.82 2.86 23.92
C ILE A 308 3.16 3.55 23.72
N MET A 309 4.19 3.04 24.39
CA MET A 309 5.58 3.45 24.17
C MET A 309 6.42 2.19 24.01
N GLY A 310 7.07 2.05 22.86
CA GLY A 310 8.00 0.95 22.60
C GLY A 310 9.34 1.24 23.26
N VAL A 311 9.86 0.29 24.04
CA VAL A 311 11.26 0.30 24.54
C VAL A 311 12.14 -0.61 23.69
N LEU A 312 11.56 -1.67 23.12
CA LEU A 312 12.17 -2.57 22.15
C LEU A 312 11.11 -2.85 21.07
N THR A 313 11.41 -2.47 19.83
CA THR A 313 10.50 -2.62 18.68
C THR A 313 11.32 -3.11 17.50
N GLU A 314 10.85 -4.17 16.82
CA GLU A 314 11.53 -4.73 15.62
C GLU A 314 13.04 -4.95 15.85
N ASP A 315 13.37 -5.59 16.98
CA ASP A 315 14.75 -5.88 17.40
C ASP A 315 15.65 -4.65 17.64
N SER A 316 15.05 -3.45 17.73
CA SER A 316 15.76 -2.20 17.95
C SER A 316 15.37 -1.54 19.28
N TRP A 317 16.38 -1.20 20.08
CA TRP A 317 16.19 -0.44 21.32
C TRP A 317 15.76 0.98 21.01
N GLN A 318 14.67 1.39 21.64
CA GLN A 318 14.16 2.75 21.55
C GLN A 318 14.71 3.57 22.72
N ASP A 319 15.52 4.57 22.42
CA ASP A 319 16.12 5.50 23.38
C ASP A 319 16.75 4.79 24.62
N GLU A 320 17.67 3.85 24.36
CA GLU A 320 18.36 3.05 25.38
C GLU A 320 19.02 3.91 26.48
N LYS A 321 19.47 5.13 26.13
CA LYS A 321 20.06 6.06 27.09
C LYS A 321 19.03 6.60 28.09
N ARG A 322 17.78 6.75 27.68
CA ARG A 322 16.67 7.19 28.52
C ARG A 322 16.12 6.06 29.39
N PHE A 323 16.04 4.84 28.84
CA PHE A 323 15.44 3.67 29.48
C PHE A 323 16.46 2.65 30.01
N LYS A 324 17.54 3.11 30.63
CA LYS A 324 18.67 2.26 31.06
C LYS A 324 18.26 1.14 32.00
N VAL A 325 17.36 1.39 32.96
CA VAL A 325 16.91 0.40 33.94
C VAL A 325 16.08 -0.67 33.24
N THR A 326 15.14 -0.25 32.40
CA THR A 326 14.27 -1.16 31.65
C THR A 326 15.07 -1.98 30.64
N THR A 327 15.94 -1.35 29.85
CA THR A 327 16.84 -2.04 28.91
C THR A 327 17.78 -3.00 29.63
N GLY A 328 18.35 -2.61 30.78
CA GLY A 328 19.20 -3.48 31.59
C GLY A 328 18.45 -4.74 32.05
N ALA A 329 17.26 -4.58 32.63
CA ALA A 329 16.43 -5.70 33.06
C ALA A 329 16.04 -6.63 31.89
N LEU A 330 15.71 -6.07 30.73
CA LEU A 330 15.35 -6.83 29.54
C LEU A 330 16.54 -7.60 28.96
N LYS A 331 17.76 -7.05 29.00
CA LYS A 331 18.99 -7.74 28.57
C LYS A 331 19.39 -8.91 29.47
N GLU A 332 18.94 -8.94 30.72
CA GLU A 332 19.14 -10.09 31.62
C GLU A 332 18.22 -11.27 31.29
N LEU A 333 17.17 -11.06 30.49
CA LEU A 333 16.25 -12.13 30.10
C LEU A 333 16.91 -13.07 29.07
N LYS A 334 17.07 -14.34 29.45
CA LYS A 334 17.50 -15.39 28.51
C LYS A 334 16.50 -15.49 27.36
N GLY A 335 17.00 -15.50 26.12
CA GLY A 335 16.20 -15.57 24.90
C GLY A 335 15.69 -14.22 24.38
N LEU A 336 15.89 -13.12 25.11
CA LEU A 336 15.57 -11.77 24.64
C LEU A 336 16.82 -11.07 24.11
N VAL A 337 17.25 -11.43 22.91
CA VAL A 337 18.40 -10.81 22.24
C VAL A 337 17.89 -9.94 21.09
N PRO A 338 17.93 -8.60 21.19
CA PRO A 338 17.76 -7.74 20.03
C PRO A 338 18.84 -8.10 19.03
N GLN A 339 18.43 -8.70 17.91
CA GLN A 339 19.37 -9.03 16.86
C GLN A 339 19.81 -7.71 16.22
N PHE A 340 21.02 -7.25 16.55
CA PHE A 340 21.73 -6.32 15.69
C PHE A 340 21.99 -7.06 14.37
N LEU A 341 21.08 -6.91 13.41
CA LEU A 341 21.31 -7.28 12.00
C LEU A 341 22.30 -6.29 11.37
N GLY A 342 23.49 -6.19 11.94
CA GLY A 342 24.66 -5.69 11.24
C GLY A 342 25.05 -6.73 10.21
N SER A 343 24.65 -6.53 8.96
CA SER A 343 25.12 -7.26 7.76
C SER A 343 25.42 -8.75 7.99
N ALA A 344 24.37 -9.56 7.87
CA ALA A 344 24.38 -11.03 7.79
C ALA A 344 24.69 -11.80 9.08
N SER A 345 23.65 -12.32 9.74
CA SER A 345 23.57 -13.69 10.32
C SER A 345 22.21 -13.94 10.97
N LEU A 346 21.87 -15.23 11.08
CA LEU A 346 20.54 -15.84 11.23
C LEU A 346 19.96 -15.92 12.66
N LEU A 347 18.63 -16.07 12.69
CA LEU A 347 17.73 -16.53 13.78
C LEU A 347 18.38 -17.44 14.85
N VAL A 348 18.41 -16.98 16.10
CA VAL A 348 18.65 -17.79 17.29
C VAL A 348 17.31 -18.07 17.98
N VAL A 349 16.94 -19.36 18.10
CA VAL A 349 15.85 -19.84 18.96
C VAL A 349 16.41 -21.03 19.73
N ASP A 350 16.59 -20.87 21.05
CA ASP A 350 16.85 -22.00 21.97
C ASP A 350 15.61 -22.90 22.04
#